data_AF-A0A8I0B872-F1
#
_entry.id   AF-A0A8I0B872-F1
#
_cell.length_a   1.000
_cell.length_b   1.000
_cell.length_c   1.000
_cell.angle_alpha   90.00
_cell.angle_beta   90.00
_cell.angle_gamma   90.00
#
_symmetry.space_group_name_H-M   'P 1'
#
loop_
_entity.id
_entity.type
_entity.pdbx_description
1 polymer ?
#
loop_
_entity_poly.entity_id
_entity_poly.type
_entity_poly.pdbx_seq_one_letter_code
_entity_poly.pdbx_strand_id
1 'polypeptide(L)' 'MEWFTSSELAGTAGMPTTDRQIRNIMKDLASSDPEKARQREGSKATEYHISILPPVVQAALLRKCSGIVNLAT' A
#
# COMPACT_ATOMS: atom_id res chain seq x y z
N MET A 1 3.87 8.85 9.88
CA MET A 1 3.16 7.57 9.75
C MET A 1 2.53 7.54 8.37
N GLU A 2 2.99 6.64 7.51
CA GLU A 2 2.83 6.71 6.05
C GLU A 2 1.53 6.04 5.56
N TRP A 3 0.94 6.65 4.53
CA TRP A 3 -0.28 6.21 3.86
C TRP A 3 0.06 5.90 2.40
N PHE A 4 -0.49 4.80 1.89
CA PHE A 4 -0.19 4.31 0.54
C PHE A 4 -1.47 4.06 -0.25
N THR A 5 -1.44 4.41 -1.53
CA THR A 5 -2.51 4.13 -2.49
C THR A 5 -2.36 2.74 -3.11
N SER A 6 -3.44 2.17 -3.64
CA SER A 6 -3.40 0.87 -4.32
C SER A 6 -2.38 0.82 -5.47
N SER A 7 -2.16 1.94 -6.17
CA SER A 7 -1.19 2.03 -7.26
C SER A 7 0.26 1.99 -6.77
N GLU A 8 0.56 2.52 -5.58
CA GLU A 8 1.91 2.46 -4.98
C GLU A 8 2.23 1.07 -4.43
N LEU A 9 1.20 0.32 -4.04
CA LEU A 9 1.29 -1.07 -3.62
C LEU A 9 1.44 -2.03 -4.80
N ALA A 10 1.05 -1.62 -6.00
CA ALA A 10 1.10 -2.47 -7.19
C ALA A 10 2.52 -2.89 -7.52
N GLY A 11 2.72 -4.20 -7.69
CA GLY A 11 4.04 -4.77 -7.97
C GLY A 11 5.03 -4.74 -6.80
N THR A 12 4.60 -4.38 -5.58
CA THR A 12 5.41 -4.62 -4.38
C THR A 12 5.44 -6.10 -4.02
N ALA A 13 6.47 -6.54 -3.29
CA ALA A 13 6.67 -7.94 -2.95
C ALA A 13 5.44 -8.51 -2.23
N GLY A 14 4.82 -9.54 -2.84
CA GLY A 14 3.61 -10.18 -2.32
C GLY A 14 2.28 -9.52 -2.71
N MET A 15 2.30 -8.40 -3.44
CA MET A 15 1.09 -7.80 -4.01
C MET A 15 0.87 -8.25 -5.46
N PRO A 16 -0.39 -8.45 -5.88
CA PRO A 16 -0.70 -8.64 -7.28
C PRO A 16 -0.33 -7.38 -8.09
N THR A 17 -0.08 -7.55 -9.38
CA THR A 17 0.22 -6.44 -10.30
C THR A 17 -1.04 -5.69 -10.74
N THR A 18 -2.23 -6.26 -10.54
CA THR A 18 -3.49 -5.68 -10.98
C THR A 18 -4.14 -4.86 -9.88
N ASP A 19 -4.37 -3.58 -10.16
CA ASP A 19 -5.03 -2.62 -9.25
C ASP A 19 -6.36 -3.13 -8.66
N ARG A 20 -7.17 -3.84 -9.46
CA ARG A 20 -8.44 -4.43 -9.00
C ARG A 20 -8.24 -5.45 -7.86
N GLN A 21 -7.24 -6.32 -7.97
CA GLN A 21 -7.00 -7.33 -6.93
C GLN A 21 -6.46 -6.68 -5.66
N ILE A 22 -5.58 -5.69 -5.79
CA ILE A 22 -5.07 -4.91 -4.66
C ILE A 22 -6.22 -4.22 -3.94
N ARG A 23 -7.11 -3.54 -4.66
CA ARG A 23 -8.28 -2.88 -4.05
C ARG A 23 -9.17 -3.85 -3.27
N ASN A 24 -9.37 -5.07 -3.76
CA ASN A 24 -10.13 -6.08 -3.03
C ASN A 24 -9.42 -6.47 -1.71
N ILE A 25 -8.13 -6.83 -1.79
CA ILE A 25 -7.35 -7.21 -0.59
C ILE A 25 -7.32 -6.06 0.42
N MET A 26 -7.10 -4.82 -0.05
CA MET A 26 -7.04 -3.66 0.83
C MET A 26 -8.40 -3.34 1.44
N LYS A 27 -9.49 -3.51 0.69
CA LYS A 27 -10.85 -3.35 1.20
C LYS A 27 -11.15 -4.38 2.28
N ASP A 28 -10.73 -5.63 2.10
CA ASP A 28 -10.92 -6.68 3.09
C ASP A 28 -10.12 -6.39 4.37
N LEU A 29 -8.85 -5.96 4.24
CA LEU A 29 -8.02 -5.56 5.39
C LEU A 29 -8.60 -4.34 6.12
N ALA A 30 -9.03 -3.32 5.36
CA ALA A 30 -9.67 -2.12 5.91
C ALA A 30 -11.03 -2.41 6.55
N SER A 31 -11.71 -3.50 6.18
CA SER A 31 -12.98 -3.88 6.80
C SER A 31 -12.82 -4.26 8.28
N SER A 32 -11.62 -4.70 8.68
CA SER A 32 -11.30 -4.99 10.09
C SER A 32 -10.86 -3.74 10.87
N ASP A 33 -10.33 -2.72 10.18
CA ASP A 33 -9.83 -1.48 10.76
C ASP A 33 -10.19 -0.27 9.87
N PRO A 34 -11.45 0.19 9.87
CA PRO A 34 -11.91 1.23 8.93
C PRO A 34 -11.19 2.57 9.13
N GLU A 35 -10.71 2.87 10.34
CA GLU A 35 -9.93 4.08 10.65
C GLU A 35 -8.57 4.11 9.95
N LYS A 36 -8.10 2.97 9.46
CA LYS A 36 -6.81 2.81 8.76
C LYS A 36 -6.96 2.84 7.24
N ALA A 37 -8.15 3.18 6.74
CA ALA A 37 -8.40 3.51 5.34
C ALA A 37 -9.05 4.89 5.25
N ARG A 38 -8.61 5.69 4.29
CA ARG A 38 -9.18 7.01 4.05
C ARG A 38 -9.23 7.34 2.58
N GLN A 39 -10.16 8.19 2.18
CA GLN A 39 -10.13 8.77 0.86
C GLN A 39 -9.11 9.91 0.81
N ARG A 40 -8.30 9.97 -0.24
CA ARG A 40 -7.37 11.06 -0.49
C ARG A 40 -8.13 12.34 -0.80
N GLU A 41 -7.74 13.45 -0.17
CA GLU A 41 -8.32 14.76 -0.48
C GLU A 41 -8.09 15.14 -1.95
N GLY A 42 -9.14 15.62 -2.63
CA GLY A 42 -9.09 15.99 -4.04
C GLY A 42 -9.06 14.83 -5.05
N SER A 43 -9.17 13.58 -4.61
CA SER A 43 -9.22 12.40 -5.49
C SER A 43 -10.23 11.35 -5.03
N LYS A 44 -10.61 10.44 -5.94
CA LYS A 44 -11.36 9.22 -5.59
C LYS A 44 -10.44 8.07 -5.15
N ALA A 45 -9.14 8.32 -5.03
CA ALA A 45 -8.17 7.33 -4.56
C ALA A 45 -8.36 7.05 -3.07
N THR A 46 -8.31 5.77 -2.71
CA THR A 46 -8.27 5.32 -1.32
C THR A 46 -6.81 5.10 -0.90
N GLU A 47 -6.46 5.66 0.24
CA GLU A 47 -5.19 5.48 0.92
C GLU A 47 -5.36 4.53 2.12
N TYR A 48 -4.34 3.73 2.36
CA TYR A 48 -4.30 2.73 3.42
C TYR A 48 -3.07 2.95 4.30
N HIS A 49 -3.25 2.86 5.61
CA HIS A 49 -2.17 3.02 6.55
C HIS A 49 -1.23 1.81 6.51
N ILE A 50 0.09 2.03 6.59
CA ILE A 50 1.09 0.95 6.50
C ILE A 50 0.84 -0.21 7.49
N SER A 51 0.26 0.07 8.66
CA SER A 51 0.05 -0.94 9.71
C SER A 51 -0.98 -2.02 9.37
N ILE A 52 -1.89 -1.79 8.41
CA ILE A 52 -2.84 -2.85 7.96
C ILE A 52 -2.25 -3.73 6.87
N LEU A 53 -1.15 -3.31 6.26
CA LEU A 53 -0.56 -4.02 5.15
C LEU A 53 0.10 -5.31 5.66
N PRO A 54 0.17 -6.37 4.84
CA PRO A 54 0.91 -7.56 5.20
C PRO A 54 2.38 -7.24 5.55
N PRO A 55 3.03 -7.94 6.51
CA PRO A 55 4.41 -7.66 6.91
C PRO A 55 5.42 -7.66 5.75
N VAL A 56 5.20 -8.52 4.74
CA VAL A 56 6.04 -8.57 3.52
C VAL A 56 5.97 -7.25 2.74
N VAL A 57 4.78 -6.67 2.64
CA VAL A 57 4.54 -5.40 1.95
C VAL A 57 5.09 -4.24 2.79
N GLN A 58 4.87 -4.25 4.11
CA GLN A 58 5.48 -3.27 5.00
C GLN A 58 7.00 -3.25 4.87
N ALA A 59 7.64 -4.42 4.88
CA ALA A 59 9.09 -4.53 4.70
C ALA A 59 9.56 -4.00 3.33
N ALA A 60 8.79 -4.28 2.26
CA ALA A 60 9.10 -3.76 0.93
C ALA A 60 8.98 -2.22 0.86
N LEU A 61 7.93 -1.65 1.46
CA LEU A 61 7.72 -0.21 1.51
C LEU A 61 8.76 0.49 2.38
N LEU A 62 9.08 -0.07 3.54
CA LEU A 62 10.13 0.44 4.42
C LEU A 62 11.49 0.40 3.71
N ARG A 63 11.82 -0.67 2.98
CA ARG A 63 13.06 -0.72 2.17
C ARG A 63 13.07 0.38 1.10
N LYS A 64 11.93 0.63 0.45
CA LYS A 64 11.78 1.66 -0.58
C LYS A 64 11.90 3.08 -0.01
N CYS A 65 11.34 3.33 1.19
CA CYS A 65 11.33 4.65 1.82
C CYS A 65 12.61 4.94 2.64
N SER A 66 13.29 3.90 3.15
CA SER A 66 14.52 4.03 3.94
C SER A 66 15.78 4.29 3.10
N GLY A 67 15.66 4.44 1.78
CA GLY A 67 16.79 4.86 0.94
C GLY A 67 17.89 3.82 0.81
N ILE A 68 17.57 2.58 0.42
CA ILE A 68 18.52 1.87 -0.45
C ILE A 68 18.23 2.35 -1.88
N VAL A 69 18.95 3.42 -2.24
CA VAL A 69 19.19 3.83 -3.61
C VAL A 69 19.62 2.62 -4.42
N ASN A 70 18.83 2.25 -5.44
CA ASN A 70 19.36 1.53 -6.59
C ASN A 70 18.93 2.30 -7.83
N LEU A 71 19.68 3.38 -8.08
CA LEU A 71 19.98 3.78 -9.44
C LEU A 71 20.83 2.66 -10.06
N ALA A 72 20.44 2.29 -11.28
CA ALA A 72 21.19 1.49 -12.25
C ALA A 72 21.33 -0.02 -11.98
N THR A 73 20.62 -0.81 -12.80
CA THR A 73 21.26 -1.81 -13.66
C THR A 73 20.53 -1.81 -15.00
#